data_AF-A0A7V0KJP6-F1
#
_entry.id   AF-A0A7V0KJP6-F1
#
_cell.length_a   1.000
_cell.length_b   1.000
_cell.length_c   1.000
_cell.angle_alpha   90.00
_cell.angle_beta   90.00
_cell.angle_gamma   90.00
#
_symmetry.space_group_name_H-M   'P 1'
#
loop_
_entity.id
_entity.type
_entity.pdbx_description
1 polymer ?
#
loop_
_entity_poly.entity_id
_entity_poly.type
_entity_poly.pdbx_seq_one_letter_code
_entity_poly.pdbx_strand_id
1 'polypeptide(L)'
;MSSPLRRMSCISPPSGVMISGGNWERNEEDRVTRKRDHARLLRELGDEYARRFPTSARLNKRAENVLVDGGSHALRLMRPFPPRPVRADGAWILDEDGHRILDFWQGHHANILGHNPRFLTDALARYFQDGQGLLTGFTDRLQVEVAELLCRTTGAERVRFTTSGTLATMYAILLARGYTGRNIVLKVGGGWHGAQPWGLKGVHFEGDIGFQGMETAGLPDAMDAQVVVTRYNDAEMLED
;
A
#
# COMPACT_ATOMS: atom_id res chain seq x y z
N MET A 1 -14.75 -17.60 39.33
CA MET A 1 -13.30 -17.67 39.64
C MET A 1 -12.59 -16.69 38.73
N SER A 2 -12.45 -15.47 39.23
CA SER A 2 -11.74 -14.36 38.62
C SER A 2 -10.28 -14.39 39.08
N SER A 3 -9.33 -14.22 38.17
CA SER A 3 -7.94 -13.91 38.52
C SER A 3 -7.39 -12.87 37.54
N PRO A 4 -6.59 -11.89 38.00
CA PRO A 4 -6.47 -10.58 37.37
C PRO A 4 -5.18 -10.40 36.56
N LEU A 5 -5.22 -9.38 35.69
CA LEU A 5 -4.13 -8.76 34.95
C LEU A 5 -2.86 -8.57 35.79
N ARG A 6 -1.72 -9.10 35.33
CA ARG A 6 -0.39 -8.75 35.84
C ARG A 6 0.15 -7.51 35.13
N ARG A 7 0.51 -6.51 35.93
CA ARG A 7 1.28 -5.32 35.52
C ARG A 7 2.72 -5.74 35.23
N MET A 8 3.26 -5.26 34.11
CA MET A 8 4.67 -5.37 33.74
C MET A 8 5.46 -4.29 34.50
N SER A 9 6.44 -4.71 35.32
CA SER A 9 7.39 -3.84 35.99
C SER A 9 8.71 -3.83 35.23
N CYS A 10 9.15 -2.65 34.79
CA CYS A 10 10.47 -2.41 34.21
C CYS A 10 11.57 -2.52 35.28
N ILE A 11 12.64 -3.29 35.02
CA ILE A 11 13.94 -3.15 35.71
C ILE A 11 15.09 -3.41 34.70
N SER A 12 15.75 -2.30 34.35
CA SER A 12 17.17 -1.98 34.08
C SER A 12 18.14 -2.89 33.29
N PRO A 13 19.00 -2.31 32.41
CA PRO A 13 20.11 -3.02 31.74
C PRO A 13 21.41 -3.01 32.57
N PRO A 14 22.37 -3.92 32.29
CA PRO A 14 23.69 -3.90 32.92
C PRO A 14 24.64 -2.92 32.22
N SER A 15 25.59 -2.44 33.01
CA SER A 15 26.56 -1.39 32.72
C SER A 15 27.83 -1.87 32.00
N GLY A 16 28.37 -1.00 31.15
CA GLY A 16 29.80 -0.66 31.17
C GLY A 16 30.65 -1.04 29.96
N VAL A 17 31.02 -0.05 29.15
CA VAL A 17 32.42 0.21 28.73
C VAL A 17 32.59 1.73 28.61
N MET A 18 33.56 2.29 29.35
CA MET A 18 33.95 3.70 29.28
C MET A 18 35.01 3.94 28.19
N ILE A 19 34.79 4.94 27.34
CA ILE A 19 35.87 5.70 26.70
C ILE A 19 35.65 7.17 27.04
N SER A 20 36.66 7.74 27.70
CA SER A 20 36.69 9.11 28.20
C SER A 20 36.79 10.16 27.09
N GLY A 21 36.04 11.25 27.21
CA GLY A 21 36.46 12.55 26.67
C GLY A 21 35.36 13.38 26.02
N GLY A 22 34.72 14.26 26.81
CA GLY A 22 33.87 15.33 26.28
C GLY A 22 32.71 15.67 27.20
N ASN A 23 32.71 16.88 27.74
CA ASN A 23 31.75 17.39 28.71
C ASN A 23 30.40 17.72 28.03
N TRP A 24 29.62 16.70 27.65
CA TRP A 24 28.29 16.83 27.01
C TRP A 24 27.11 16.39 27.89
N GLU A 25 27.36 15.89 29.11
CA GLU A 25 26.37 15.17 29.94
C GLU A 25 25.41 16.03 30.79
N ARG A 26 25.03 17.21 30.33
CA ARG A 26 23.84 17.89 30.86
C ARG A 26 23.05 18.41 29.67
N ASN A 27 22.11 17.58 29.19
CA ASN A 27 20.89 17.91 28.41
C ASN A 27 20.44 16.78 27.44
N GLU A 28 21.00 15.57 27.52
CA GLU A 28 20.62 14.47 26.61
C GLU A 28 19.46 13.59 27.13
N GLU A 29 19.32 13.44 28.45
CA GLU A 29 18.20 12.68 29.06
C GLU A 29 16.82 13.38 28.92
N ASP A 30 16.79 14.71 28.82
CA ASP A 30 15.54 15.47 28.59
C ASP A 30 15.09 15.47 27.12
N ARG A 31 15.90 14.93 26.20
CA ARG A 31 15.57 14.78 24.77
C ARG A 31 14.92 13.46 24.42
N VAL A 32 14.66 12.59 25.40
CA VAL A 32 13.81 11.40 25.27
C VAL A 32 12.35 11.83 25.10
N THR A 33 12.07 12.29 23.88
CA THR A 33 10.77 12.47 23.22
C THR A 33 9.58 12.68 24.14
N ARG A 34 9.40 13.91 24.63
CA ARG A 34 8.08 14.39 25.01
C ARG A 34 7.21 14.37 23.74
N LYS A 35 6.49 13.25 23.52
CA LYS A 35 5.62 13.04 22.36
C LYS A 35 4.64 14.22 22.33
N ARG A 36 4.85 15.16 21.41
CA ARG A 36 4.07 16.39 21.35
C ARG A 36 2.60 16.00 21.12
N ASP A 37 1.71 16.43 22.01
CA ASP A 37 0.29 16.20 21.82
C ASP A 37 -0.23 17.15 20.74
N HIS A 38 -0.48 16.60 19.55
CA HIS A 38 -1.01 17.32 18.40
C HIS A 38 -2.53 17.20 18.27
N ALA A 39 -3.23 16.59 19.23
CA ALA A 39 -4.64 16.29 19.10
C ALA A 39 -5.50 17.54 18.87
N ARG A 40 -5.18 18.65 19.53
CA ARG A 40 -5.87 19.93 19.31
C ARG A 40 -5.69 20.44 17.89
N LEU A 41 -4.46 20.50 17.40
CA LEU A 41 -4.14 20.98 16.04
C LEU A 41 -4.81 20.10 14.97
N LEU A 42 -4.76 18.77 15.13
CA LEU A 42 -5.40 17.85 14.19
C LEU A 42 -6.93 18.02 14.16
N ARG A 43 -7.57 18.32 15.30
CA ARG A 43 -9.00 18.65 15.33
C ARG A 43 -9.28 19.96 14.62
N GLU A 44 -8.53 21.02 14.91
CA GLU A 44 -8.70 22.33 14.28
C GLU A 44 -8.53 22.25 12.75
N LEU A 45 -7.51 21.54 12.27
CA LEU A 45 -7.29 21.29 10.83
C LEU A 45 -8.40 20.41 10.23
N GLY A 46 -8.85 19.38 10.95
CA GLY A 46 -9.95 18.53 10.52
C GLY A 46 -11.26 19.30 10.37
N ASP A 47 -11.57 20.19 11.31
CA ASP A 47 -12.76 21.04 11.27
C ASP A 47 -12.67 22.08 10.15
N GLU A 48 -11.49 22.66 9.93
CA GLU A 48 -11.26 23.58 8.80
C GLU A 48 -11.40 22.87 7.46
N TYR A 49 -10.81 21.68 7.32
CA TYR A 49 -10.98 20.84 6.16
C TYR A 49 -12.46 20.51 5.95
N ALA A 50 -13.19 20.10 6.99
CA ALA A 50 -14.61 19.79 6.86
C ALA A 50 -15.46 20.97 6.39
N ARG A 51 -15.13 22.20 6.82
CA ARG A 51 -15.78 23.43 6.34
C ARG A 51 -15.49 23.73 4.87
N ARG A 52 -14.29 23.40 4.37
CA ARG A 52 -13.92 23.61 2.97
C ARG A 52 -14.50 22.57 2.03
N PHE A 53 -14.70 21.33 2.50
CA PHE A 53 -15.17 20.21 1.68
C PHE A 53 -16.57 19.69 2.13
N PRO A 54 -17.61 20.54 2.22
CA PRO A 54 -18.90 20.15 2.80
C PRO A 54 -19.65 19.09 1.96
N THR A 55 -19.50 19.11 0.63
CA THR A 55 -20.13 18.13 -0.26
C THR A 55 -19.46 16.77 -0.12
N SER A 56 -18.13 16.74 -0.10
CA SER A 56 -17.35 15.53 0.15
C SER A 56 -17.70 14.91 1.51
N ALA A 57 -17.89 15.74 2.56
CA ALA A 57 -18.32 15.29 3.89
C ALA A 57 -19.66 14.54 3.85
N ARG A 58 -20.66 15.16 3.18
CA ARG A 58 -22.00 14.60 3.04
C ARG A 58 -21.99 13.29 2.24
N LEU A 59 -21.19 13.22 1.18
CA LEU A 59 -21.01 12.00 0.40
C LEU A 59 -20.33 10.91 1.22
N ASN A 60 -19.34 11.25 2.04
CA ASN A 60 -18.68 10.30 2.92
C ASN A 60 -19.65 9.68 3.92
N LYS A 61 -20.49 10.49 4.57
CA LYS A 61 -21.53 9.98 5.47
C LYS A 61 -22.50 9.00 4.78
N ARG A 62 -22.82 9.23 3.50
CA ARG A 62 -23.62 8.28 2.72
C ARG A 62 -22.84 7.00 2.41
N ALA A 63 -21.57 7.14 2.06
CA ALA A 63 -20.70 6.02 1.74
C ALA A 63 -20.52 5.09 2.95
N GLU A 64 -20.33 5.63 4.15
CA GLU A 64 -20.19 4.86 5.41
C GLU A 64 -21.42 4.01 5.74
N ASN A 65 -22.61 4.36 5.24
CA ASN A 65 -23.81 3.55 5.44
C ASN A 65 -23.82 2.26 4.59
N VAL A 66 -22.99 2.19 3.54
CA VAL A 66 -23.03 1.10 2.54
C VAL A 66 -21.66 0.51 2.21
N LEU A 67 -20.56 1.15 2.61
CA LEU A 67 -19.18 0.71 2.43
C LEU A 67 -18.48 0.65 3.79
N VAL A 68 -17.60 -0.35 3.95
CA VAL A 68 -16.71 -0.42 5.12
C VAL A 68 -15.80 0.80 5.13
N ASP A 69 -15.87 1.58 6.22
CA ASP A 69 -15.15 2.85 6.39
C ASP A 69 -15.32 3.85 5.24
N GLY A 70 -16.42 3.76 4.48
CA GLY A 70 -16.74 4.70 3.40
C GLY A 70 -15.98 4.50 2.08
N GLY A 71 -15.31 3.36 1.89
CA GLY A 71 -14.60 3.05 0.63
C GLY A 71 -14.20 1.58 0.46
N SER A 72 -13.30 1.32 -0.48
CA SER A 72 -12.87 -0.05 -0.85
C SER A 72 -11.35 -0.21 -0.96
N HIS A 73 -10.58 0.84 -0.66
CA HIS A 73 -9.12 0.82 -0.75
C HIS A 73 -8.55 1.63 0.41
N ALA A 74 -7.90 0.96 1.37
CA ALA A 74 -7.47 1.58 2.64
C ALA A 74 -6.62 2.85 2.45
N LEU A 75 -5.65 2.86 1.52
CA LEU A 75 -4.82 4.04 1.24
C LEU A 75 -5.59 5.24 0.64
N ARG A 76 -6.84 5.05 0.20
CA ARG A 76 -7.71 6.13 -0.29
C ARG A 76 -8.68 6.64 0.78
N LEU A 77 -8.70 5.98 1.94
CA LEU A 77 -9.39 6.46 3.12
C LEU A 77 -8.47 7.44 3.85
N MET A 78 -9.04 8.52 4.36
CA MET A 78 -8.33 9.49 5.18
C MET A 78 -9.29 10.12 6.17
N ARG A 79 -8.75 10.68 7.26
CA ARG A 79 -9.55 11.45 8.23
C ARG A 79 -9.42 12.95 7.94
N PRO A 80 -10.51 13.73 8.07
CA PRO A 80 -11.86 13.29 8.47
C PRO A 80 -12.60 12.51 7.37
N PHE A 81 -12.33 12.79 6.09
CA PHE A 81 -12.84 12.05 4.93
C PHE A 81 -12.06 12.44 3.65
N PRO A 82 -12.01 11.58 2.61
CA PRO A 82 -11.35 11.93 1.35
C PRO A 82 -12.15 12.95 0.53
N PRO A 83 -11.47 13.80 -0.27
CA PRO A 83 -12.16 14.62 -1.28
C PRO A 83 -12.81 13.69 -2.33
N ARG A 84 -13.83 14.19 -3.02
CA ARG A 84 -14.56 13.41 -4.03
C ARG A 84 -14.29 13.97 -5.43
N PRO A 85 -13.40 13.35 -6.23
CA PRO A 85 -13.11 13.78 -7.59
C PRO A 85 -14.33 13.68 -8.51
N VAL A 86 -14.57 14.71 -9.33
CA VAL A 86 -15.60 14.71 -10.39
C VAL A 86 -15.01 14.81 -11.79
N ARG A 87 -13.81 15.37 -11.92
CA ARG A 87 -13.08 15.46 -13.19
C ARG A 87 -11.59 15.38 -12.94
N ALA A 88 -10.86 14.82 -13.88
CA ALA A 88 -9.40 14.82 -13.87
C ALA A 88 -8.88 15.07 -15.28
N ASP A 89 -7.81 15.86 -15.42
CA ASP A 89 -7.21 16.20 -16.72
C ASP A 89 -5.75 16.64 -16.52
N GLY A 90 -4.83 15.99 -17.23
CA GLY A 90 -3.40 16.20 -17.07
C GLY A 90 -2.97 15.98 -15.61
N ALA A 91 -2.35 16.98 -14.99
CA ALA A 91 -1.90 16.90 -13.60
C ALA A 91 -2.97 17.29 -12.56
N TRP A 92 -4.20 17.61 -12.98
CA TRP A 92 -5.20 18.23 -12.10
C TRP A 92 -6.41 17.35 -11.85
N ILE A 93 -6.94 17.43 -10.63
CA ILE A 93 -8.25 16.93 -10.23
C ILE A 93 -9.16 18.12 -9.89
N LEU A 94 -10.42 18.04 -10.29
CA LEU A 94 -11.52 18.87 -9.80
C LEU A 94 -12.39 18.00 -8.90
N ASP A 95 -12.69 18.44 -7.68
CA ASP A 95 -13.58 17.75 -6.76
C ASP A 95 -15.03 18.28 -6.78
N GLU A 96 -15.91 17.60 -6.05
CA GLU A 96 -17.33 17.95 -5.86
C GLU A 96 -17.55 19.32 -5.22
N ASP A 97 -16.55 19.84 -4.50
CA ASP A 97 -16.59 21.14 -3.82
C ASP A 97 -15.99 22.26 -4.70
N GLY A 98 -15.56 21.94 -5.93
CA GLY A 98 -15.04 22.88 -6.92
C GLY A 98 -13.54 23.18 -6.79
N HIS A 99 -12.82 22.47 -5.92
CA HIS A 99 -11.39 22.68 -5.74
C HIS A 99 -10.59 22.07 -6.88
N ARG A 100 -9.61 22.84 -7.38
CA ARG A 100 -8.59 22.35 -8.30
C ARG A 100 -7.38 21.88 -7.51
N ILE A 101 -7.15 20.57 -7.51
CA ILE A 101 -6.10 19.90 -6.77
C ILE A 101 -5.01 19.48 -7.75
N LEU A 102 -3.77 19.92 -7.52
CA LEU A 102 -2.61 19.44 -8.25
C LEU A 102 -2.26 18.04 -7.72
N ASP A 103 -2.41 17.03 -8.57
CA ASP A 103 -2.32 15.63 -8.18
C ASP A 103 -0.91 15.08 -8.43
N PHE A 104 -0.18 14.84 -7.35
CA PHE A 104 1.12 14.13 -7.39
C PHE A 104 0.98 12.62 -7.16
N TRP A 105 -0.23 12.13 -6.83
CA TRP A 105 -0.49 10.72 -6.60
C TRP A 105 -0.72 9.95 -7.91
N GLN A 106 -1.35 10.60 -8.89
CA GLN A 106 -1.50 10.12 -10.27
C GLN A 106 -1.90 8.63 -10.35
N GLY A 107 -2.92 8.26 -9.59
CA GLY A 107 -3.45 6.90 -9.58
C GLY A 107 -2.49 5.84 -9.01
N HIS A 108 -1.72 6.17 -7.97
CA HIS A 108 -0.61 5.32 -7.48
C HIS A 108 0.43 5.07 -8.58
N HIS A 109 0.78 6.15 -9.29
CA HIS A 109 1.71 6.17 -10.43
C HIS A 109 1.23 5.44 -11.70
N ALA A 110 0.02 4.88 -11.72
CA ALA A 110 -0.54 4.25 -12.91
C ALA A 110 -0.75 5.26 -14.05
N ASN A 111 -1.04 6.52 -13.72
CA ASN A 111 -1.25 7.60 -14.68
C ASN A 111 0.07 8.32 -14.97
N ILE A 112 1.08 7.59 -15.47
CA ILE A 112 2.41 8.17 -15.75
C ILE A 112 2.37 9.32 -16.76
N LEU A 113 1.35 9.36 -17.62
CA LEU A 113 1.14 10.41 -18.62
C LEU A 113 0.09 11.45 -18.20
N GLY A 114 -0.28 11.48 -16.92
CA GLY A 114 -1.36 12.30 -16.40
C GLY A 114 -2.75 11.69 -16.62
N HIS A 115 -3.77 12.38 -16.12
CA HIS A 115 -5.17 12.01 -16.29
C HIS A 115 -5.67 12.27 -17.71
N ASN A 116 -6.41 11.30 -18.27
CA ASN A 116 -7.12 11.41 -19.56
C ASN A 116 -6.29 11.94 -20.75
N PRO A 117 -5.08 11.41 -21.02
CA PRO A 117 -4.30 11.87 -22.16
C PRO A 117 -5.05 11.58 -23.47
N ARG A 118 -5.12 12.60 -24.34
CA ARG A 118 -5.96 12.57 -25.56
C ARG A 118 -5.62 11.42 -26.49
N PHE A 119 -4.33 11.15 -26.69
CA PHE A 119 -3.91 10.07 -27.57
C PHE A 119 -4.39 8.67 -27.11
N LEU A 120 -4.62 8.46 -25.81
CA LEU A 120 -5.23 7.22 -25.29
C LEU A 120 -6.75 7.27 -25.34
N THR A 121 -7.35 8.34 -24.84
CA THR A 121 -8.82 8.46 -24.74
C THR A 121 -9.48 8.50 -26.12
N ASP A 122 -8.88 9.17 -27.10
CA ASP A 122 -9.37 9.20 -28.49
C ASP A 122 -9.18 7.86 -29.20
N ALA A 123 -8.14 7.08 -28.85
CA ALA A 123 -7.96 5.73 -29.38
C ALA A 123 -9.03 4.76 -28.82
N LEU A 124 -9.31 4.82 -27.52
CA LEU A 124 -10.37 4.02 -26.89
C LEU A 124 -11.76 4.41 -27.42
N ALA A 125 -12.04 5.71 -27.57
CA ALA A 125 -13.31 6.18 -28.11
C ALA A 125 -13.56 5.63 -29.53
N ARG A 126 -12.56 5.70 -30.41
CA ARG A 126 -12.63 5.11 -31.76
C ARG A 126 -12.81 3.60 -31.72
N TYR A 127 -12.05 2.90 -30.88
CA TYR A 127 -12.17 1.45 -30.70
C TYR A 127 -13.62 1.04 -30.39
N PHE A 128 -14.33 1.74 -29.51
CA PHE A 128 -15.74 1.47 -29.23
C PHE A 128 -16.69 1.91 -30.34
N GLN A 129 -16.44 3.06 -30.99
CA GLN A 129 -17.24 3.53 -32.12
C GLN A 129 -17.20 2.54 -33.29
N ASP A 130 -16.08 1.84 -33.46
CA ASP A 130 -15.89 0.80 -34.48
C ASP A 130 -16.53 -0.55 -34.09
N GLY A 131 -17.31 -0.60 -33.00
CA GLY A 131 -18.08 -1.76 -32.57
C GLY A 131 -17.26 -2.84 -31.85
N GLN A 132 -16.02 -2.54 -31.44
CA GLN A 132 -15.19 -3.51 -30.72
C GLN A 132 -15.66 -3.71 -29.28
N GLY A 133 -15.60 -4.95 -28.81
CA GLY A 133 -16.01 -5.33 -27.45
C GLY A 133 -14.90 -5.14 -26.41
N LEU A 134 -15.27 -4.75 -25.19
CA LEU A 134 -14.37 -4.66 -24.02
C LEU A 134 -13.96 -6.03 -23.47
N LEU A 135 -14.92 -6.95 -23.34
CA LEU A 135 -14.72 -8.30 -22.81
C LEU A 135 -15.61 -9.24 -23.60
N THR A 136 -15.03 -9.93 -24.57
CA THR A 136 -15.75 -10.89 -25.43
C THR A 136 -15.71 -12.31 -24.86
N GLY A 137 -14.83 -12.57 -23.88
CA GLY A 137 -14.54 -13.92 -23.41
C GLY A 137 -13.64 -14.75 -24.34
N PHE A 138 -13.20 -14.18 -25.47
CA PHE A 138 -12.34 -14.83 -26.46
C PHE A 138 -10.95 -14.20 -26.49
N THR A 139 -9.98 -14.94 -27.04
CA THR A 139 -8.63 -14.42 -27.30
C THR A 139 -8.68 -13.40 -28.46
N ASP A 140 -7.88 -12.34 -28.38
CA ASP A 140 -7.88 -11.25 -29.34
C ASP A 140 -6.47 -10.94 -29.87
N ARG A 141 -6.40 -10.40 -31.09
CA ARG A 141 -5.17 -9.92 -31.74
C ARG A 141 -4.44 -8.89 -30.88
N LEU A 142 -5.15 -7.95 -30.24
CA LEU A 142 -4.50 -6.92 -29.41
C LEU A 142 -3.76 -7.54 -28.22
N GLN A 143 -4.26 -8.66 -27.68
CA GLN A 143 -3.56 -9.39 -26.61
C GLN A 143 -2.19 -9.89 -27.09
N VAL A 144 -2.10 -10.39 -28.33
CA VAL A 144 -0.84 -10.85 -28.92
C VAL A 144 0.11 -9.68 -29.14
N GLU A 145 -0.37 -8.59 -29.73
CA GLU A 145 0.45 -7.41 -30.02
C GLU A 145 1.06 -6.79 -28.75
N VAL A 146 0.27 -6.69 -27.67
CA VAL A 146 0.77 -6.20 -26.38
C VAL A 146 1.75 -7.20 -25.76
N ALA A 147 1.50 -8.51 -25.88
CA ALA A 147 2.41 -9.53 -25.37
C ALA A 147 3.78 -9.46 -26.05
N GLU A 148 3.80 -9.34 -27.38
CA GLU A 148 5.05 -9.19 -28.14
C GLU A 148 5.80 -7.91 -27.77
N LEU A 149 5.09 -6.78 -27.61
CA LEU A 149 5.70 -5.52 -27.18
C LEU A 149 6.36 -5.68 -25.79
N LEU A 150 5.67 -6.31 -24.85
CA LEU A 150 6.22 -6.56 -23.51
C LEU A 150 7.42 -7.49 -23.56
N CYS A 151 7.35 -8.62 -24.26
CA CYS A 151 8.49 -9.54 -24.41
C CYS A 151 9.71 -8.83 -25.02
N ARG A 152 9.51 -8.04 -26.10
CA ARG A 152 10.60 -7.25 -26.69
C ARG A 152 11.19 -6.21 -25.75
N THR A 153 10.35 -5.52 -24.98
CA THR A 153 10.79 -4.40 -24.11
C THR A 153 11.48 -4.92 -22.84
N THR A 154 11.03 -6.05 -22.30
CA THR A 154 11.49 -6.59 -21.01
C THR A 154 12.53 -7.70 -21.15
N GLY A 155 12.66 -8.30 -22.33
CA GLY A 155 13.47 -9.50 -22.56
C GLY A 155 12.81 -10.79 -22.06
N ALA A 156 11.56 -10.75 -21.58
CA ALA A 156 10.84 -11.95 -21.17
C ALA A 156 10.52 -12.85 -22.37
N GLU A 157 10.61 -14.18 -22.19
CA GLU A 157 10.28 -15.14 -23.24
C GLU A 157 8.76 -15.22 -23.49
N ARG A 158 7.96 -15.13 -22.43
CA ARG A 158 6.49 -15.22 -22.45
C ARG A 158 5.89 -14.34 -21.35
N VAL A 159 4.65 -13.91 -21.56
CA VAL A 159 3.86 -13.15 -20.59
C VAL A 159 2.45 -13.72 -20.41
N ARG A 160 1.86 -13.48 -19.24
CA ARG A 160 0.45 -13.73 -18.95
C ARG A 160 -0.15 -12.48 -18.31
N PHE A 161 -1.27 -12.01 -18.85
CA PHE A 161 -1.98 -10.86 -18.31
C PHE A 161 -2.86 -11.25 -17.12
N THR A 162 -2.96 -10.34 -16.15
CA THR A 162 -3.89 -10.40 -15.01
C THR A 162 -4.66 -9.08 -14.94
N THR A 163 -5.70 -9.03 -14.11
CA THR A 163 -6.50 -7.81 -13.90
C THR A 163 -5.97 -6.94 -12.74
N SER A 164 -4.93 -7.38 -12.02
CA SER A 164 -4.34 -6.61 -10.92
C SER A 164 -2.90 -7.03 -10.61
N GLY A 165 -2.15 -6.13 -9.98
CA GLY A 165 -0.81 -6.43 -9.46
C GLY A 165 -0.81 -7.54 -8.40
N THR A 166 -1.82 -7.59 -7.52
CA THR A 166 -2.01 -8.69 -6.56
C THR A 166 -2.11 -10.05 -7.24
N LEU A 167 -2.88 -10.16 -8.34
CA LEU A 167 -2.98 -11.41 -9.09
C LEU A 167 -1.66 -11.74 -9.82
N ALA A 168 -0.94 -10.72 -10.29
CA ALA A 168 0.35 -10.93 -10.94
C ALA A 168 1.37 -11.54 -9.98
N THR A 169 1.52 -10.98 -8.78
CA THR A 169 2.43 -11.50 -7.75
C THR A 169 1.97 -12.87 -7.23
N MET A 170 0.65 -13.07 -7.06
CA MET A 170 0.09 -14.36 -6.66
C MET A 170 0.40 -15.46 -7.69
N TYR A 171 0.16 -15.20 -8.98
CA TYR A 171 0.47 -16.19 -10.02
C TYR A 171 1.97 -16.43 -10.17
N ALA A 172 2.81 -15.40 -10.00
CA ALA A 172 4.26 -15.59 -10.00
C ALA A 172 4.71 -16.56 -8.90
N ILE A 173 4.19 -16.40 -7.68
CA ILE A 173 4.47 -17.31 -6.56
C ILE A 173 3.94 -18.72 -6.85
N LEU A 174 2.70 -18.84 -7.33
CA LEU A 174 2.09 -20.13 -7.66
C LEU A 174 2.89 -20.87 -8.75
N LEU A 175 3.34 -20.17 -9.79
CA LEU A 175 4.17 -20.74 -10.85
C LEU A 175 5.53 -21.21 -10.32
N ALA A 176 6.20 -20.37 -9.52
CA ALA A 176 7.50 -20.73 -8.93
C ALA A 176 7.40 -21.97 -8.03
N ARG A 177 6.35 -22.06 -7.21
CA ARG A 177 6.08 -23.23 -6.37
C ARG A 177 5.74 -24.47 -7.20
N GLY A 178 4.87 -24.33 -8.20
CA GLY A 178 4.48 -25.41 -9.09
C GLY A 178 5.66 -25.98 -9.88
N TYR A 179 6.58 -25.12 -10.31
CA TYR A 179 7.80 -25.51 -11.01
C TYR A 179 8.83 -26.17 -10.09
N THR A 180 9.06 -25.62 -8.90
CA THR A 180 10.13 -26.08 -8.00
C THR A 180 9.69 -27.19 -7.03
N GLY A 181 8.39 -27.38 -6.82
CA GLY A 181 7.82 -28.24 -5.78
C GLY A 181 8.06 -27.72 -4.35
N ARG A 182 8.57 -26.49 -4.18
CA ARG A 182 8.92 -25.91 -2.88
C ARG A 182 7.74 -25.17 -2.26
N ASN A 183 7.68 -25.19 -0.92
CA ASN A 183 6.57 -24.63 -0.16
C ASN A 183 6.86 -23.33 0.58
N ILE A 184 8.10 -22.85 0.59
CA ILE A 184 8.49 -21.62 1.28
C ILE A 184 8.62 -20.48 0.27
N VAL A 185 8.14 -19.30 0.65
CA VAL A 185 8.30 -18.05 -0.08
C VAL A 185 9.19 -17.13 0.74
N LEU A 186 10.29 -16.65 0.14
CA LEU A 186 11.12 -15.61 0.74
C LEU A 186 10.62 -14.24 0.31
N LYS A 187 10.54 -13.30 1.24
CA LYS A 187 10.12 -11.91 1.03
C LYS A 187 11.06 -10.94 1.72
N VAL A 188 11.19 -9.74 1.17
CA VAL A 188 11.87 -8.64 1.86
C VAL A 188 10.87 -7.85 2.71
N GLY A 189 11.19 -7.64 3.98
CA GLY A 189 10.40 -6.88 4.94
C GLY A 189 10.19 -5.44 4.49
N GLY A 190 8.98 -4.90 4.72
CA GLY A 190 8.57 -3.57 4.24
C GLY A 190 8.03 -3.56 2.82
N GLY A 191 8.22 -4.64 2.04
CA GLY A 191 7.71 -4.74 0.68
C GLY A 191 6.20 -4.97 0.62
N TRP A 192 5.47 -4.18 -0.18
CA TRP A 192 4.06 -4.44 -0.50
C TRP A 192 3.95 -5.19 -1.85
N HIS A 193 3.38 -6.39 -1.83
CA HIS A 193 3.21 -7.23 -3.02
C HIS A 193 1.74 -7.58 -3.30
N GLY A 194 0.83 -6.73 -2.85
CA GLY A 194 -0.62 -6.92 -3.00
C GLY A 194 -1.23 -7.82 -1.92
N ALA A 195 -2.55 -7.74 -1.80
CA ALA A 195 -3.34 -8.47 -0.81
C ALA A 195 -3.58 -9.94 -1.22
N GLN A 196 -2.49 -10.71 -1.27
CA GLN A 196 -2.49 -12.17 -1.46
C GLN A 196 -1.77 -12.85 -0.29
N PRO A 197 -2.09 -14.11 0.05
CA PRO A 197 -1.70 -14.74 1.32
C PRO A 197 -0.21 -14.65 1.68
N TRP A 198 0.70 -14.91 0.73
CA TRP A 198 2.15 -14.87 0.96
C TRP A 198 2.71 -13.44 0.99
N GLY A 199 1.96 -12.46 0.49
CA GLY A 199 2.36 -11.06 0.41
C GLY A 199 2.06 -10.26 1.67
N LEU A 200 1.23 -10.80 2.57
CA LEU A 200 0.68 -10.13 3.75
C LEU A 200 1.50 -10.31 5.03
N LYS A 201 2.64 -11.02 4.99
CA LYS A 201 3.60 -11.05 6.10
C LYS A 201 4.64 -9.94 5.95
N GLY A 202 4.98 -9.27 7.04
CA GLY A 202 6.10 -8.33 7.11
C GLY A 202 5.99 -7.13 6.19
N VAL A 203 4.78 -6.60 5.99
CA VAL A 203 4.57 -5.36 5.23
C VAL A 203 4.91 -4.15 6.11
N HIS A 204 4.57 -4.18 7.40
CA HIS A 204 4.92 -3.13 8.36
C HIS A 204 5.98 -3.59 9.37
N PHE A 205 6.76 -2.63 9.88
CA PHE A 205 7.70 -2.86 10.98
C PHE A 205 6.98 -2.63 12.30
N GLU A 206 6.97 -3.64 13.17
CA GLU A 206 6.24 -3.63 14.43
C GLU A 206 7.19 -3.83 15.62
N GLY A 207 7.69 -2.72 16.17
CA GLY A 207 8.43 -2.67 17.45
C GLY A 207 9.30 -3.89 17.72
N ASP A 208 8.89 -4.68 18.72
CA ASP A 208 9.64 -5.84 19.23
C ASP A 208 9.64 -7.06 18.28
N ILE A 209 8.65 -7.19 17.39
CA ILE A 209 8.52 -8.33 16.47
C ILE A 209 9.04 -8.04 15.06
N GLY A 210 9.48 -6.80 14.78
CA GLY A 210 10.04 -6.40 13.50
C GLY A 210 9.08 -6.64 12.32
N PHE A 211 9.57 -7.29 11.26
CA PHE A 211 8.76 -7.61 10.06
C PHE A 211 8.11 -9.00 10.12
N GLN A 212 7.80 -9.51 11.31
CA GLN A 212 7.13 -10.81 11.46
C GLN A 212 5.60 -10.70 11.54
N GLY A 213 5.05 -9.49 11.59
CA GLY A 213 3.61 -9.25 11.67
C GLY A 213 2.84 -9.69 10.42
N MET A 214 1.56 -10.03 10.61
CA MET A 214 0.60 -10.34 9.55
C MET A 214 -0.41 -9.19 9.41
N GLU A 215 -0.64 -8.74 8.18
CA GLU A 215 -1.56 -7.62 7.89
C GLU A 215 -3.05 -7.94 8.15
N THR A 216 -3.39 -9.22 8.35
CA THR A 216 -4.78 -9.63 8.57
C THR A 216 -4.87 -10.81 9.52
N ALA A 217 -5.87 -10.76 10.40
CA ALA A 217 -6.28 -11.89 11.24
C ALA A 217 -7.09 -12.96 10.46
N GLY A 218 -7.38 -12.72 9.18
CA GLY A 218 -8.17 -13.64 8.34
C GLY A 218 -7.38 -14.79 7.72
N LEU A 219 -6.05 -14.82 7.86
CA LEU A 219 -5.21 -15.90 7.36
C LEU A 219 -4.96 -16.95 8.46
N PRO A 220 -4.92 -18.25 8.13
CA PRO A 220 -4.54 -19.28 9.09
C PRO A 220 -3.09 -19.11 9.56
N ASP A 221 -2.80 -19.45 10.81
CA ASP A 221 -1.43 -19.43 11.38
C ASP A 221 -0.44 -20.25 10.56
N ALA A 222 -0.91 -21.32 9.90
CA ALA A 222 -0.09 -22.13 9.00
C ALA A 222 0.48 -21.34 7.80
N MET A 223 -0.05 -20.16 7.48
CA MET A 223 0.51 -19.29 6.45
C MET A 223 1.76 -18.57 6.91
N ASP A 224 1.86 -18.26 8.20
CA ASP A 224 3.02 -17.57 8.77
C ASP A 224 4.31 -18.38 8.55
N ALA A 225 4.22 -19.71 8.75
CA ALA A 225 5.32 -20.65 8.54
C ALA A 225 5.74 -20.83 7.06
N GLN A 226 4.93 -20.37 6.10
CA GLN A 226 5.24 -20.50 4.67
C GLN A 226 5.99 -19.29 4.12
N VAL A 227 6.14 -18.21 4.89
CA VAL A 227 6.79 -16.98 4.46
C VAL A 227 7.96 -16.67 5.38
N VAL A 228 9.16 -16.71 4.80
CA VAL A 228 10.40 -16.25 5.46
C VAL A 228 10.64 -14.80 5.05
N VAL A 229 11.03 -13.96 6.00
CA VAL A 229 11.23 -12.53 5.77
C VAL A 229 12.67 -12.15 6.08
N THR A 230 13.36 -11.56 5.09
CA THR A 230 14.67 -10.92 5.25
C THR A 230 14.54 -9.39 5.28
N ARG A 231 15.60 -8.68 5.67
CA ARG A 231 15.62 -7.20 5.68
C ARG A 231 16.11 -6.65 4.33
N TYR A 232 15.61 -5.47 3.98
CA TYR A 232 16.06 -4.79 2.76
C TYR A 232 17.53 -4.38 2.91
N ASN A 233 18.34 -4.65 1.89
CA ASN A 233 19.79 -4.39 1.87
C ASN A 233 20.58 -5.03 3.04
N ASP A 234 20.15 -6.20 3.50
CA ASP A 234 20.86 -6.98 4.51
C ASP A 234 21.31 -8.31 3.88
N ALA A 235 22.55 -8.34 3.37
CA ALA A 235 23.08 -9.51 2.67
C ALA A 235 23.37 -10.67 3.63
N GLU A 236 23.79 -10.38 4.86
CA GLU A 236 24.08 -11.39 5.88
C GLU A 236 22.80 -12.14 6.25
N MET A 237 21.71 -11.42 6.56
CA MET A 237 20.41 -12.03 6.85
C MET A 237 19.79 -12.74 5.63
N LEU A 238 20.16 -12.36 4.41
CA LEU A 238 19.69 -13.04 3.21
C LEU A 238 20.43 -14.36 2.97
N GLU A 239 21.70 -14.45 3.39
CA GLU A 239 22.52 -15.66 3.27
C GLU A 239 22.15 -16.72 4.31
N ASP A 240 21.87 -16.30 5.55
CA ASP A 240 21.42 -17.15 6.68
C ASP A 240 20.05 -17.83 6.44
#